data_AF-A0A316QHY3-F1
#
_entry.id   AF-A0A316QHY3-F1
#
_cell.length_a   1.000
_cell.length_b   1.000
_cell.length_c   1.000
_cell.angle_alpha   90.00
_cell.angle_beta   90.00
_cell.angle_gamma   90.00
#
_symmetry.space_group_name_H-M   'P 1'
#
loop_
_entity.id
_entity.type
_entity.pdbx_description
1 polymer ?
#
loop_
_entity_poly.entity_id
_entity_poly.type
_entity_poly.pdbx_seq_one_letter_code
_entity_poly.pdbx_strand_id
1 'polypeptide(L)' 'VNPTELTAELLNTLIEKILIHEAVKSEDGSREQEVEIFYRFIGKIE' A
#
# COMPACT_ATOMS: atom_id res chain seq x y z
N VAL A 1 17.12 19.49 1.00
CA VAL A 1 15.70 19.48 1.42
C VAL A 1 15.43 18.14 2.06
N ASN A 2 15.30 18.09 3.38
CA ASN A 2 14.94 16.85 4.07
C ASN A 2 13.40 16.79 4.09
N PRO A 3 12.75 15.79 3.48
CA PRO A 3 11.30 15.73 3.47
C PRO A 3 10.81 15.33 4.87
N THR A 4 10.21 16.29 5.57
CA THR A 4 9.63 16.11 6.92
C THR A 4 8.24 15.46 6.90
N GLU A 5 7.65 15.26 5.70
CA GLU A 5 6.31 14.70 5.52
C GLU A 5 6.33 13.54 4.52
N LEU A 6 5.62 12.47 4.86
CA LEU A 6 5.40 11.33 3.99
C LEU A 6 4.37 11.73 2.92
N THR A 7 4.83 12.34 1.83
CA THR A 7 3.95 12.71 0.71
C THR A 7 3.45 11.45 -0.01
N ALA A 8 2.28 11.52 -0.65
CA ALA A 8 1.73 10.40 -1.42
C ALA A 8 2.69 9.94 -2.54
N GLU A 9 3.42 10.86 -3.14
CA GLU A 9 4.46 10.56 -4.13
C GLU A 9 5.62 9.78 -3.50
N LEU A 10 6.15 10.23 -2.35
CA LEU A 10 7.20 9.51 -1.64
C LEU A 10 6.73 8.12 -1.23
N LEU A 11 5.51 8.00 -0.70
CA LEU A 11 4.90 6.72 -0.33
C LEU A 11 4.86 5.76 -1.53
N ASN A 12 4.43 6.24 -2.70
CA ASN A 12 4.40 5.44 -3.93
C ASN A 12 5.79 4.96 -4.35
N THR A 13 6.82 5.81 -4.23
CA THR A 13 8.20 5.40 -4.54
C THR A 13 8.77 4.36 -3.57
N LEU A 14 8.19 4.24 -2.38
CA LEU A 14 8.60 3.28 -1.35
C LEU A 14 7.89 1.93 -1.48
N ILE A 15 6.91 1.79 -2.38
CA ILE A 15 6.22 0.51 -2.59
C ILE A 15 7.20 -0.50 -3.21
N GLU A 16 7.41 -1.62 -2.52
CA GLU A 16 8.18 -2.76 -3.00
C GLU A 16 7.35 -3.63 -3.94
N LYS A 17 6.15 -4.01 -3.49
CA LYS A 17 5.21 -4.83 -4.22
C LYS A 17 3.78 -4.59 -3.73
N ILE A 18 2.82 -4.83 -4.61
CA ILE A 18 1.40 -4.84 -4.28
C ILE A 18 0.90 -6.25 -4.58
N LEU A 19 0.38 -6.93 -3.56
CA LEU A 19 -0.28 -8.22 -3.70
C LEU A 19 -1.79 -8.00 -3.72
N ILE A 20 -2.43 -8.52 -4.76
CA ILE A 20 -3.88 -8.41 -4.94
C ILE A 20 -4.43 -9.83 -4.83
N HIS A 21 -5.26 -10.07 -3.82
CA HIS A 21 -5.91 -11.36 -3.63
C HIS A 21 -7.14 -11.51 -4.52
N GLU A 22 -7.62 -12.74 -4.62
CA GLU A 22 -8.86 -13.02 -5.34
C GLU A 22 -10.02 -12.23 -4.72
N ALA A 23 -10.87 -11.67 -5.58
CA ALA A 23 -12.00 -10.90 -5.10
C ALA A 23 -13.16 -11.80 -4.73
N VAL A 24 -13.74 -11.56 -3.56
CA VAL A 24 -14.91 -12.28 -3.07
C VAL A 24 -16.16 -11.47 -3.42
N LYS A 25 -17.13 -12.12 -4.05
CA LYS A 25 -18.45 -11.53 -4.26
C LYS A 25 -19.39 -12.01 -3.17
N SER A 26 -19.98 -11.06 -2.46
CA SER A 26 -20.98 -11.32 -1.42
C SER A 26 -22.37 -11.45 -2.05
N GLU A 27 -23.29 -12.08 -1.31
CA GLU A 27 -24.68 -12.30 -1.78
C GLU A 27 -25.47 -10.99 -1.97
N ASP A 28 -25.05 -9.92 -1.32
CA ASP A 28 -25.61 -8.57 -1.48
C ASP A 28 -25.14 -7.86 -2.77
N GLY A 29 -24.31 -8.52 -3.57
CA GLY A 29 -23.74 -7.99 -4.81
C GLY A 29 -22.49 -7.14 -4.60
N SER A 30 -22.02 -6.97 -3.36
CA SER A 30 -20.74 -6.30 -3.09
C SER A 30 -19.55 -7.18 -3.49
N ARG A 31 -18.43 -6.54 -3.85
CA ARG A 31 -17.17 -7.21 -4.20
C ARG A 31 -16.11 -6.71 -3.24
N GLU A 32 -15.60 -7.61 -2.42
CA GLU A 32 -14.47 -7.35 -1.52
C GLU A 32 -13.18 -7.87 -2.16
N GLN A 33 -12.09 -7.12 -2.01
CA GLN A 33 -10.79 -7.54 -2.52
C GLN A 33 -9.72 -7.11 -1.52
N GLU A 34 -9.01 -8.10 -1.00
CA GLU A 34 -7.88 -7.86 -0.12
C GLU A 34 -6.66 -7.43 -0.95
N VAL A 35 -6.02 -6.34 -0.51
CA VAL A 35 -4.82 -5.78 -1.13
C VAL A 35 -3.78 -5.56 -0.05
N GLU A 36 -2.62 -6.18 -0.21
CA GLU A 36 -1.47 -5.97 0.66
C GLU A 36 -0.43 -5.12 -0.07
N ILE A 37 -0.03 -4.00 0.56
CA ILE A 37 1.01 -3.11 0.04
C ILE A 37 2.26 -3.28 0.90
N PHE A 38 3.34 -3.75 0.28
CA PHE A 38 4.62 -3.95 0.94
C PHE A 38 5.49 -2.73 0.64
N TYR A 39 6.00 -2.10 1.70
CA TYR A 39 6.95 -0.99 1.56
C TYR A 39 8.37 -1.48 1.79
N ARG A 40 9.30 -0.95 1.00
CA ARG A 40 10.74 -1.14 1.23
C ARG A 40 11.07 -0.44 2.54
N PHE A 41 11.38 -1.21 3.59
CA PHE A 41 11.82 -0.61 4.85
C PHE A 41 13.18 0.07 4.63
N ILE A 42 13.17 1.40 4.50
CA ILE A 42 14.37 2.23 4.52
C ILE A 42 14.49 2.73 5.96
N GLY A 43 15.53 2.29 6.67
CA GLY A 43 15.64 2.35 8.14
C GLY A 43 15.46 3.73 8.79
N LYS A 44 15.31 3.69 10.12
CA LYS A 44 15.11 4.77 11.12
C LYS A 44 14.85 6.18 10.56
N ILE A 45 13.63 6.67 10.77
CA ILE A 45 13.33 8.09 10.84
C ILE A 45 13.75 8.54 12.25
N GLU A 46 14.91 9.19 12.39
CA GLU A 46 15.30 9.98 13.59
C GLU A 46 14.80 11.42 13.45
#